data_AF-A0A7V3T312-F1
#
_entry.id   AF-A0A7V3T312-F1
#
_cell.length_a   1.000
_cell.length_b   1.000
_cell.length_c   1.000
_cell.angle_alpha   90.00
_cell.angle_beta   90.00
_cell.angle_gamma   90.00
#
_symmetry.space_group_name_H-M   'P 1'
#
loop_
_entity.id
_entity.type
_entity.pdbx_description
1 polymer ?
#
loop_
_entity_poly.entity_id
_entity_poly.type
_entity_poly.pdbx_seq_one_letter_code
_entity_poly.pdbx_strand_id
1 'polypeptide(L)'
;MAGWNAVYLHVDASHAVLDDLMAEPAAAPILEVWQWNPDVPAAQFTQSPAVPAATGSPWSSWVRGQGSAAVLKRLTGNAAYLVRVDVSVPTLRWQVKGRPVAPRYLWTTTGLNFLGFPTPPDTPPSFEDFLRHAPALMNNLELFRYPGGPMGPGNPTRVFALNLPVRRGEAFWLRAGDYYNRYFGPFALELPPGRTLNFGDASSASSLRLRNLTAQELVVTLSLVASEAPPLGQPALLGPPPVLIRGERNLTDLTYSHFDLSTPHSWTLKPAGQPGSEVEIVLGVNRNLMSGQPGDRYAAVLRLTDSLGLTRVDLPVSAEVTSRAGLWVGAAAVTQVRHYLTQYQRDGDGKPVLGTNGQYQIESVKNDLGNVGRPYPLRLILHTGADGGEAQLLQRVYVGPKSDQTVGLVTREELLDPAQLAYARRISAVHLPWSANPVPWAGTGALRAGSNVTVVVNLSYDDPANPFLHTYHPDHDNLNATFDQRLGRGEESYDVRREITLTPRAPANDFDSLTRGHNTITGDYAEIITLTGRTKPGKSQPDRRTFEVRGTFELTRISDIAELSTK
;
A
#
# COMPACT_ATOMS: atom_id res chain seq x y z
N MET A 1 17.54 -15.08 35.44
CA MET A 1 17.93 -15.52 36.79
C MET A 1 18.12 -14.29 37.68
N ALA A 2 18.09 -14.44 39.00
CA ALA A 2 18.54 -13.41 39.93
C ALA A 2 19.93 -12.87 39.53
N GLY A 3 20.19 -11.56 39.69
CA GLY A 3 21.46 -10.94 39.31
C GLY A 3 21.55 -10.55 37.84
N TRP A 4 22.76 -10.54 37.28
CA TRP A 4 23.06 -10.06 35.92
C TRP A 4 22.89 -11.14 34.86
N ASN A 5 22.11 -10.83 33.83
CA ASN A 5 21.80 -11.71 32.69
C ASN A 5 22.05 -10.98 31.38
N ALA A 6 22.29 -11.73 30.31
CA ALA A 6 22.47 -11.20 28.96
C ALA A 6 21.27 -11.57 28.06
N VAL A 7 20.68 -10.55 27.44
CA VAL A 7 19.46 -10.68 26.62
C VAL A 7 19.70 -10.07 25.25
N TYR A 8 19.20 -10.72 24.20
CA TYR A 8 19.19 -10.19 22.84
C TYR A 8 17.75 -9.95 22.37
N LEU A 9 17.46 -8.74 21.88
CA LEU A 9 16.11 -8.41 21.42
C LEU A 9 15.99 -8.60 19.89
N HIS A 10 15.15 -9.57 19.50
CA HIS A 10 14.73 -9.76 18.09
C HIS A 10 13.53 -8.89 17.70
N VAL A 11 12.98 -8.14 18.65
CA VAL A 11 11.86 -7.22 18.47
C VAL A 11 12.27 -5.83 18.91
N ASP A 12 11.75 -4.83 18.21
CA ASP A 12 11.82 -3.43 18.58
C ASP A 12 10.63 -3.10 19.49
N ALA A 13 10.94 -2.78 20.75
CA ALA A 13 9.97 -2.40 21.78
C ALA A 13 10.01 -0.89 22.07
N SER A 14 10.49 -0.08 21.12
CA SER A 14 10.62 1.38 21.28
C SER A 14 9.30 2.13 21.25
N HIS A 15 8.15 1.45 21.17
CA HIS A 15 6.83 2.06 21.26
C HIS A 15 6.58 2.74 22.63
N ALA A 16 7.19 2.23 23.70
CA ALA A 16 7.14 2.80 25.05
C ALA A 16 8.55 3.12 25.58
N VAL A 17 8.64 3.99 26.59
CA VAL A 17 9.90 4.23 27.30
C VAL A 17 10.15 3.13 28.33
N LEU A 18 11.42 2.94 28.70
CA LEU A 18 11.82 1.92 29.67
C LEU A 18 11.14 2.08 31.02
N ASP A 19 10.92 3.32 31.49
CA ASP A 19 10.22 3.54 32.76
C ASP A 19 8.82 2.91 32.75
N ASP A 20 8.06 3.08 31.66
CA ASP A 20 6.73 2.49 31.50
C ASP A 20 6.80 0.97 31.39
N LEU A 21 7.72 0.46 30.54
CA LEU A 21 7.91 -0.99 30.36
C LEU A 21 8.32 -1.69 31.67
N MET A 22 9.05 -0.99 32.54
CA MET A 22 9.55 -1.51 33.80
C MET A 22 8.60 -1.22 34.98
N ALA A 23 7.58 -0.39 34.79
CA ALA A 23 6.49 -0.17 35.74
C ALA A 23 5.48 -1.34 35.76
N GLU A 24 5.42 -2.12 34.68
CA GLU A 24 4.61 -3.33 34.61
C GLU A 24 4.96 -4.29 35.77
N PRO A 25 3.98 -4.84 36.50
CA PRO A 25 4.25 -5.70 37.67
C PRO A 25 5.16 -6.89 37.35
N ALA A 26 5.04 -7.45 36.14
CA ALA A 26 5.87 -8.57 35.68
C ALA A 26 7.35 -8.17 35.45
N ALA A 27 7.65 -6.87 35.27
CA ALA A 27 9.00 -6.34 35.10
C ALA A 27 9.54 -5.66 36.36
N ALA A 28 8.74 -5.54 37.44
CA ALA A 28 9.14 -4.90 38.69
C ALA A 28 10.47 -5.42 39.28
N PRO A 29 10.81 -6.73 39.18
CA PRO A 29 12.10 -7.23 39.65
C PRO A 29 13.32 -6.78 38.83
N ILE A 30 13.15 -6.14 37.67
CA ILE A 30 14.28 -5.62 36.87
C ILE A 30 14.74 -4.29 37.49
N LEU A 31 16.00 -4.22 37.89
CA LEU A 31 16.56 -3.05 38.56
C LEU A 31 17.35 -2.18 37.59
N GLU A 32 18.03 -2.80 36.62
CA GLU A 32 18.91 -2.11 35.67
C GLU A 32 18.89 -2.80 34.30
N VAL A 33 18.99 -1.98 33.25
CA VAL A 33 19.11 -2.43 31.86
C VAL A 33 20.18 -1.63 31.15
N TRP A 34 21.21 -2.30 30.63
CA TRP A 34 22.33 -1.68 29.94
C TRP A 34 22.42 -2.19 28.51
N GLN A 35 22.42 -1.30 27.53
CA GLN A 35 22.55 -1.62 26.10
C GLN A 35 23.99 -1.50 25.64
N TRP A 36 24.47 -2.50 24.90
CA TRP A 36 25.77 -2.46 24.24
C TRP A 36 25.73 -1.68 22.94
N ASN A 37 26.63 -0.70 22.80
CA ASN A 37 26.78 0.19 21.65
C ASN A 37 28.21 0.06 21.08
N PRO A 38 28.42 -0.78 20.05
CA PRO A 38 29.75 -1.08 19.52
C PRO A 38 30.41 0.09 18.77
N ASP A 39 29.64 1.09 18.34
CA ASP A 39 30.11 2.22 17.50
C ASP A 39 30.60 3.43 18.32
N VAL A 40 30.68 3.33 19.66
CA VAL A 40 31.29 4.37 20.49
C VAL A 40 32.81 4.20 20.41
N PRO A 41 33.60 5.21 19.97
CA PRO A 41 35.05 5.10 19.91
C PRO A 41 35.62 5.07 21.33
N ALA A 42 35.78 3.88 21.90
CA ALA A 42 36.50 3.66 23.15
C ALA A 42 37.86 3.04 22.84
N ALA A 43 38.92 3.83 23.05
CA ALA A 43 40.27 3.34 23.09
C ALA A 43 40.47 2.32 24.22
N GLN A 44 41.40 1.40 23.98
CA GLN A 44 42.10 0.50 24.92
C GLN A 44 41.53 -0.92 25.10
N PHE A 45 42.39 -1.86 24.70
CA PHE A 45 42.35 -3.29 24.97
C PHE A 45 42.04 -3.58 26.44
N THR A 46 40.96 -4.31 26.72
CA THR A 46 40.69 -4.86 28.05
C THR A 46 40.61 -6.39 27.98
N GLN A 47 41.44 -7.07 28.78
CA GLN A 47 41.48 -8.54 28.89
C GLN A 47 40.24 -9.14 29.61
N SER A 48 39.30 -8.29 30.05
CA SER A 48 38.03 -8.67 30.66
C SER A 48 36.96 -7.67 30.19
N PRO A 49 35.72 -8.10 29.85
CA PRO A 49 34.63 -7.17 29.54
C PRO A 49 34.32 -6.35 30.79
N ALA A 50 34.84 -5.12 30.84
CA ALA A 50 34.79 -4.26 32.02
C ALA A 50 33.35 -3.83 32.37
N VAL A 51 33.13 -3.64 33.68
CA VAL A 51 31.98 -2.96 34.28
C VAL A 51 31.88 -1.53 33.70
N PRO A 52 30.68 -0.99 33.39
CA PRO A 52 30.55 0.34 32.80
C PRO A 52 31.12 1.43 33.71
N ALA A 53 31.89 2.36 33.13
CA ALA A 53 32.32 3.60 33.76
C ALA A 53 31.49 4.79 33.21
N ALA A 54 31.35 5.86 34.00
CA ALA A 54 30.38 6.94 33.78
C ALA A 54 30.65 7.86 32.56
N THR A 55 31.80 7.77 31.88
CA THR A 55 32.11 8.54 30.66
C THR A 55 32.92 7.71 29.66
N GLY A 56 32.61 7.81 28.36
CA GLY A 56 33.31 7.08 27.29
C GLY A 56 33.01 5.57 27.21
N SER A 57 32.01 5.08 27.94
CA SER A 57 31.65 3.66 27.94
C SER A 57 30.80 3.29 26.71
N PRO A 58 31.02 2.12 26.10
CA PRO A 58 30.14 1.57 25.06
C PRO A 58 28.77 1.12 25.60
N TRP A 59 28.40 1.49 26.83
CA TRP A 59 27.13 1.14 27.45
C TRP A 59 26.22 2.36 27.62
N SER A 60 24.98 2.24 27.18
CA SER A 60 23.89 3.13 27.61
C SER A 60 23.08 2.43 28.68
N SER A 61 22.86 3.08 29.82
CA SER A 61 22.18 2.48 30.96
C SER A 61 20.85 3.14 31.33
N TRP A 62 19.94 2.31 31.83
CA TRP A 62 18.75 2.67 32.56
C TRP A 62 18.82 2.01 33.94
N VAL A 63 18.59 2.78 34.99
CA VAL A 63 18.45 2.29 36.37
C VAL A 63 17.10 2.71 36.91
N ARG A 64 16.40 1.79 37.56
CA ARG A 64 15.08 2.04 38.14
C ARG A 64 15.11 3.28 39.04
N GLY A 65 14.17 4.20 38.81
CA GLY A 65 14.05 5.44 39.58
C GLY A 65 14.92 6.59 39.10
N GLN A 66 15.78 6.42 38.08
CA GLN A 66 16.52 7.55 37.49
C GLN A 66 15.65 8.47 36.64
N GLY A 67 14.51 7.99 36.13
CA GLY A 67 13.57 8.76 35.34
C GLY A 67 14.21 9.45 34.12
N SER A 68 13.98 10.76 33.98
CA SER A 68 14.48 11.55 32.86
C SER A 68 16.02 11.62 32.78
N ALA A 69 16.75 11.28 33.85
CA ALA A 69 18.22 11.27 33.84
C ALA A 69 18.84 10.01 33.17
N ALA A 70 18.09 8.92 32.97
CA ALA A 70 18.62 7.71 32.34
C ALA A 70 19.10 7.96 30.90
N VAL A 71 20.26 7.43 30.50
CA VAL A 71 20.78 7.59 29.12
C VAL A 71 20.02 6.66 28.16
N LEU A 72 19.81 5.42 28.56
CA LEU A 72 18.99 4.48 27.80
C LEU A 72 17.51 4.76 28.07
N LYS A 73 16.76 5.10 27.03
CA LYS A 73 15.33 5.44 27.14
C LYS A 73 14.39 4.37 26.61
N ARG A 74 14.82 3.59 25.63
CA ARG A 74 13.94 2.68 24.88
C ARG A 74 14.71 1.42 24.51
N LEU A 75 13.97 0.33 24.33
CA LEU A 75 14.50 -0.96 23.90
C LEU A 75 14.35 -1.11 22.39
N THR A 76 15.46 -1.01 21.67
CA THR A 76 15.51 -1.26 20.22
C THR A 76 15.79 -2.73 19.92
N GLY A 77 15.32 -3.20 18.76
CA GLY A 77 15.65 -4.54 18.26
C GLY A 77 17.07 -4.62 17.73
N ASN A 78 17.56 -5.84 17.45
CA ASN A 78 18.93 -6.12 17.03
C ASN A 78 20.01 -5.57 17.99
N ALA A 79 19.70 -5.59 19.28
CA ALA A 79 20.60 -5.09 20.31
C ALA A 79 20.72 -6.11 21.45
N ALA A 80 21.92 -6.17 22.02
CA ALA A 80 22.23 -6.95 23.19
C ALA A 80 22.21 -6.08 24.45
N TYR A 81 21.66 -6.62 25.52
CA TYR A 81 21.46 -5.95 26.79
C TYR A 81 21.98 -6.78 27.96
N LEU A 82 22.49 -6.11 28.98
CA LEU A 82 22.62 -6.67 30.32
C LEU A 82 21.44 -6.24 31.17
N VAL A 83 20.81 -7.20 31.84
CA VAL A 83 19.63 -6.99 32.67
C VAL A 83 19.91 -7.49 34.08
N ARG A 84 19.84 -6.60 35.06
CA ARG A 84 19.95 -6.95 36.48
C ARG A 84 18.57 -7.21 37.06
N VAL A 85 18.34 -8.43 37.51
CA VAL A 85 17.15 -8.85 38.24
C VAL A 85 17.46 -8.85 39.74
N ASP A 86 16.48 -8.46 40.56
CA ASP A 86 16.57 -8.49 42.01
C ASP A 86 17.00 -9.88 42.51
N VAL A 87 17.86 -9.90 43.52
CA VAL A 87 18.41 -11.13 44.11
C VAL A 87 17.33 -11.96 44.80
N SER A 88 16.22 -11.35 45.22
CA SER A 88 15.09 -12.03 45.84
C SER A 88 14.22 -12.79 44.83
N VAL A 89 14.46 -12.64 43.52
CA VAL A 89 13.69 -13.28 42.45
C VAL A 89 14.57 -14.28 41.69
N PRO A 90 14.56 -15.58 42.07
CA PRO A 90 15.45 -16.59 41.50
C PRO A 90 15.34 -16.71 39.98
N THR A 91 14.11 -16.67 39.46
CA THR A 91 13.81 -16.77 38.04
C THR A 91 12.75 -15.74 37.67
N LEU A 92 13.01 -14.99 36.60
CA LEU A 92 12.08 -14.03 36.02
C LEU A 92 11.79 -14.43 34.57
N ARG A 93 10.50 -14.50 34.22
CA ARG A 93 10.07 -14.59 32.81
C ARG A 93 9.70 -13.19 32.35
N TRP A 94 10.59 -12.57 31.59
CA TRP A 94 10.34 -11.25 31.01
C TRP A 94 9.80 -11.40 29.58
N GLN A 95 8.56 -10.99 29.36
CA GLN A 95 7.93 -10.98 28.05
C GLN A 95 8.05 -9.58 27.43
N VAL A 96 8.85 -9.47 26.38
CA VAL A 96 9.04 -8.22 25.64
C VAL A 96 8.19 -8.25 24.39
N LYS A 97 7.26 -7.30 24.28
CA LYS A 97 6.39 -7.14 23.12
C LYS A 97 6.90 -6.03 22.22
N GLY A 98 6.95 -6.28 20.93
CA GLY A 98 7.49 -5.32 19.98
C GLY A 98 7.31 -5.76 18.53
N ARG A 99 7.76 -4.91 17.61
CA ARG A 99 7.78 -5.19 16.18
C ARG A 99 9.00 -6.05 15.85
N PRO A 100 8.90 -7.21 15.17
CA PRO A 100 10.08 -7.95 14.75
C PRO A 100 10.98 -7.09 13.85
N VAL A 101 12.29 -7.28 13.93
CA VAL A 101 13.25 -6.56 13.10
C VAL A 101 14.03 -7.53 12.23
N ALA A 102 14.28 -7.11 10.99
CA ALA A 102 15.18 -7.84 10.11
C ALA A 102 16.54 -7.95 10.79
N PRO A 103 17.10 -9.17 10.93
CA PRO A 103 18.33 -9.31 11.67
C PRO A 103 19.47 -8.52 11.03
N ARG A 104 20.14 -7.70 11.84
CA ARG A 104 21.33 -6.97 11.44
C ARG A 104 22.48 -7.50 12.26
N TYR A 105 23.51 -7.97 11.57
CA TYR A 105 24.62 -8.60 12.24
C TYR A 105 25.95 -7.98 11.84
N LEU A 106 26.56 -7.25 12.76
CA LEU A 106 27.86 -6.63 12.60
C LEU A 106 28.85 -7.36 13.51
N TRP A 107 29.82 -8.04 12.90
CA TRP A 107 31.03 -8.43 13.60
C TRP A 107 32.01 -7.27 13.55
N THR A 108 32.52 -6.87 14.70
CA THR A 108 33.60 -5.88 14.78
C THR A 108 34.95 -6.58 14.79
N THR A 109 35.94 -5.98 14.13
CA THR A 109 37.33 -6.45 14.14
C THR A 109 38.04 -6.16 15.46
N THR A 110 37.39 -5.42 16.38
CA THR A 110 37.90 -5.16 17.73
C THR A 110 37.90 -6.42 18.61
N GLY A 111 37.23 -7.50 18.15
CA GLY A 111 37.15 -8.78 18.85
C GLY A 111 36.08 -8.82 19.95
N LEU A 112 35.33 -7.73 20.19
CA LEU A 112 34.24 -7.65 21.16
C LEU A 112 32.89 -7.66 20.45
N ASN A 113 32.23 -8.82 20.43
CA ASN A 113 30.92 -8.97 19.83
C ASN A 113 29.92 -9.47 20.88
N PHE A 114 28.96 -8.62 21.26
CA PHE A 114 27.87 -9.00 22.15
C PHE A 114 26.60 -9.18 21.34
N LEU A 115 26.23 -10.44 21.07
CA LEU A 115 25.26 -10.80 20.04
C LEU A 115 24.35 -11.94 20.51
N GLY A 116 23.18 -12.05 19.89
CA GLY A 116 22.30 -13.20 19.98
C GLY A 116 21.98 -13.74 18.60
N PHE A 117 21.43 -14.96 18.56
CA PHE A 117 21.22 -15.70 17.31
C PHE A 117 19.73 -15.96 17.05
N PRO A 118 19.30 -15.95 15.78
CA PRO A 118 17.89 -16.11 15.39
C PRO A 118 17.45 -17.57 15.45
N THR A 119 17.67 -18.29 16.55
CA THR A 119 17.36 -19.72 16.61
C THR A 119 15.87 -19.99 16.87
N PRO A 120 15.37 -21.22 16.61
CA PRO A 120 14.05 -21.64 17.03
C PRO A 120 13.92 -21.60 18.57
N PRO A 121 12.85 -21.01 19.13
CA PRO A 121 12.71 -20.89 20.58
C PRO A 121 12.40 -22.22 21.28
N ASP A 122 11.66 -23.11 20.63
CA ASP A 122 11.17 -24.36 21.24
C ASP A 122 12.19 -25.50 21.17
N THR A 123 13.03 -25.50 20.13
CA THR A 123 14.07 -26.50 19.89
C THR A 123 15.38 -25.82 19.49
N PRO A 124 16.04 -25.10 20.41
CA PRO A 124 17.29 -24.42 20.10
C PRO A 124 18.41 -25.44 19.80
N PRO A 125 19.20 -25.24 18.72
CA PRO A 125 20.34 -26.11 18.41
C PRO A 125 21.46 -25.92 19.44
N SER A 126 22.36 -26.89 19.54
CA SER A 126 23.63 -26.70 20.27
C SER A 126 24.53 -25.71 19.52
N PHE A 127 25.47 -25.06 20.22
CA PHE A 127 26.49 -24.23 19.55
C PHE A 127 27.32 -25.05 18.56
N GLU A 128 27.60 -26.32 18.86
CA GLU A 128 28.30 -27.24 17.98
C GLU A 128 27.55 -27.44 16.66
N ASP A 129 26.25 -27.76 16.72
CA ASP A 129 25.44 -27.96 15.52
C ASP A 129 25.21 -26.67 14.74
N PHE A 130 24.98 -25.56 15.45
CA PHE A 130 24.80 -24.25 14.84
C PHE A 130 26.07 -23.79 14.12
N LEU A 131 27.26 -23.97 14.70
CA LEU A 131 28.52 -23.49 14.15
C LEU A 131 29.21 -24.48 13.21
N ARG A 132 28.71 -25.71 13.06
CA ARG A 132 29.27 -26.74 12.18
C ARG A 132 29.46 -26.27 10.74
N HIS A 133 28.61 -25.36 10.27
CA HIS A 133 28.67 -24.78 8.93
C HIS A 133 29.65 -23.61 8.79
N ALA A 134 30.31 -23.21 9.88
CA ALA A 134 31.37 -22.21 9.94
C ALA A 134 32.57 -22.75 10.74
N PRO A 135 33.27 -23.79 10.28
CA PRO A 135 34.31 -24.48 11.05
C PRO A 135 35.47 -23.57 11.46
N ALA A 136 35.82 -22.59 10.61
CA ALA A 136 36.84 -21.60 10.95
C ALA A 136 36.42 -20.69 12.12
N LEU A 137 35.14 -20.30 12.21
CA LEU A 137 34.63 -19.59 13.38
C LEU A 137 34.66 -20.53 14.60
N MET A 138 34.11 -21.73 14.47
CA MET A 138 34.00 -22.70 15.56
C MET A 138 35.34 -22.98 16.24
N ASN A 139 36.41 -23.14 15.46
CA ASN A 139 37.76 -23.45 15.96
C ASN A 139 38.46 -22.28 16.67
N ASN A 140 38.06 -21.04 16.39
CA ASN A 140 38.70 -19.84 16.94
C ASN A 140 37.81 -19.09 17.94
N LEU A 141 36.61 -19.58 18.21
CA LEU A 141 35.61 -18.89 19.01
C LEU A 141 35.87 -19.05 20.51
N GLU A 142 36.05 -17.94 21.20
CA GLU A 142 35.84 -17.83 22.64
C GLU A 142 34.43 -17.33 22.92
N LEU A 143 33.68 -18.12 23.67
CA LEU A 143 32.29 -17.85 24.03
C LEU A 143 32.19 -17.58 25.53
N PHE A 144 31.53 -16.50 25.93
CA PHE A 144 31.20 -16.22 27.33
C PHE A 144 29.70 -15.98 27.47
N ARG A 145 29.12 -16.53 28.55
CA ARG A 145 27.68 -16.43 28.88
C ARG A 145 27.46 -15.84 30.26
N TYR A 146 26.26 -15.34 30.51
CA TYR A 146 25.84 -14.82 31.81
C TYR A 146 24.89 -15.82 32.51
N PRO A 147 25.38 -16.67 33.44
CA PRO A 147 24.53 -17.66 34.11
C PRO A 147 23.55 -17.08 35.14
N GLY A 148 23.59 -15.77 35.40
CA GLY A 148 22.96 -15.12 36.55
C GLY A 148 23.93 -14.91 37.70
N GLY A 149 23.49 -14.23 38.75
CA GLY A 149 24.30 -13.85 39.92
C GLY A 149 25.00 -12.50 39.78
N PRO A 150 25.74 -12.06 40.81
CA PRO A 150 26.49 -10.80 40.76
C PRO A 150 27.57 -10.84 39.67
N MET A 151 27.98 -9.67 39.16
CA MET A 151 29.15 -9.58 38.29
C MET A 151 30.41 -9.98 39.06
N GLY A 152 31.32 -10.70 38.41
CA GLY A 152 32.58 -11.13 39.01
C GLY A 152 33.20 -12.31 38.26
N PRO A 153 34.16 -13.04 38.87
CA PRO A 153 34.87 -14.15 38.22
C PRO A 153 33.97 -15.28 37.69
N GLY A 154 32.75 -15.42 38.21
CA GLY A 154 31.77 -16.42 37.76
C GLY A 154 30.70 -15.89 36.78
N ASN A 155 30.67 -14.58 36.50
CA ASN A 155 29.65 -13.98 35.64
C ASN A 155 30.19 -12.69 34.96
N PRO A 156 30.46 -12.70 33.64
CA PRO A 156 30.25 -13.81 32.71
C PRO A 156 31.26 -14.96 32.90
N THR A 157 30.89 -16.17 32.48
CA THR A 157 31.78 -17.36 32.51
C THR A 157 32.08 -17.85 31.10
N ARG A 158 33.30 -18.36 30.88
CA ARG A 158 33.72 -18.94 29.61
C ARG A 158 33.05 -20.29 29.38
N VAL A 159 32.53 -20.50 28.18
CA VAL A 159 31.95 -21.76 27.72
C VAL A 159 33.02 -22.51 26.94
N PHE A 160 33.36 -23.72 27.40
CA PHE A 160 34.32 -24.60 26.73
C PHE A 160 33.63 -25.71 25.92
N ALA A 161 32.53 -26.25 26.42
CA ALA A 161 31.76 -27.27 25.73
C ALA A 161 30.66 -26.60 24.87
N LEU A 162 30.71 -26.83 23.56
CA LEU A 162 29.76 -26.26 22.59
C LEU A 162 28.44 -27.04 22.47
N ASN A 163 28.22 -28.07 23.31
CA ASN A 163 26.92 -28.75 23.40
C ASN A 163 25.83 -27.91 24.10
N LEU A 164 26.17 -26.71 24.59
CA LEU A 164 25.23 -25.75 25.16
C LEU A 164 24.22 -25.28 24.09
N PRO A 165 22.89 -25.27 24.37
CA PRO A 165 21.90 -24.70 23.46
C PRO A 165 22.09 -23.20 23.20
N VAL A 166 21.96 -22.81 21.93
CA VAL A 166 21.89 -21.42 21.46
C VAL A 166 20.46 -20.94 21.60
N ARG A 167 20.10 -20.43 22.78
CA ARG A 167 18.72 -20.02 23.07
C ARG A 167 18.40 -18.67 22.45
N ARG A 168 17.27 -18.61 21.72
CA ARG A 168 16.74 -17.36 21.20
C ARG A 168 16.46 -16.38 22.35
N GLY A 169 16.91 -15.14 22.20
CA GLY A 169 16.77 -14.11 23.24
C GLY A 169 17.88 -14.07 24.27
N GLU A 170 18.84 -15.01 24.25
CA GLU A 170 20.07 -14.93 25.05
C GLU A 170 21.16 -14.20 24.23
N ALA A 171 21.94 -13.36 24.90
CA ALA A 171 23.12 -12.72 24.30
C ALA A 171 24.41 -13.33 24.85
N PHE A 172 25.43 -13.38 24.01
CA PHE A 172 26.73 -13.98 24.30
C PHE A 172 27.85 -13.05 23.90
N TRP A 173 28.92 -13.05 24.66
CA TRP A 173 30.19 -12.47 24.22
C TRP A 173 30.90 -13.48 23.33
N LEU A 174 31.19 -13.07 22.10
CA LEU A 174 31.86 -13.86 21.10
C LEU A 174 33.14 -13.13 20.69
N ARG A 175 34.27 -13.81 20.84
CA ARG A 175 35.58 -13.34 20.39
C ARG A 175 36.17 -14.38 19.46
N ALA A 176 36.57 -13.96 18.27
CA ALA A 176 37.15 -14.84 17.26
C ALA A 176 38.51 -14.31 16.76
N GLY A 177 39.31 -13.71 17.66
CA GLY A 177 40.58 -13.06 17.30
C GLY A 177 40.41 -12.03 16.18
N ASP A 178 41.33 -12.06 15.21
CA ASP A 178 41.32 -11.19 14.02
C ASP A 178 40.52 -11.81 12.84
N TYR A 179 39.81 -12.91 13.07
CA TYR A 179 39.04 -13.59 12.02
C TYR A 179 37.73 -12.84 11.74
N TYR A 180 37.63 -12.26 10.56
CA TYR A 180 36.37 -11.70 10.08
C TYR A 180 35.39 -12.83 9.73
N ASN A 181 34.20 -12.77 10.32
CA ASN A 181 33.11 -13.70 10.05
C ASN A 181 31.78 -12.95 9.88
N ARG A 182 30.81 -13.59 9.24
CA ARG A 182 29.43 -13.10 9.09
C ARG A 182 28.39 -14.22 9.24
N TYR A 183 28.78 -15.36 9.79
CA TYR A 183 27.88 -16.49 9.96
C TYR A 183 26.90 -16.24 11.12
N PHE A 184 25.59 -16.27 10.81
CA PHE A 184 24.49 -16.13 11.78
C PHE A 184 23.36 -17.14 11.56
N GLY A 185 23.62 -18.18 10.78
CA GLY A 185 22.65 -19.19 10.39
C GLY A 185 23.00 -19.80 9.03
N PRO A 186 22.26 -20.83 8.59
CA PRO A 186 22.54 -21.55 7.36
C PRO A 186 22.16 -20.75 6.10
N PHE A 187 21.42 -19.64 6.22
CA PHE A 187 21.15 -18.71 5.13
C PHE A 187 21.38 -17.26 5.55
N ALA A 188 21.72 -16.41 4.58
CA ALA A 188 21.69 -14.96 4.72
C ALA A 188 20.37 -14.41 4.17
N LEU A 189 19.86 -13.38 4.85
CA LEU A 189 18.73 -12.58 4.41
C LEU A 189 19.22 -11.15 4.15
N GLU A 190 18.93 -10.63 2.96
CA GLU A 190 19.26 -9.26 2.58
C GLU A 190 17.97 -8.54 2.14
N LEU A 191 17.70 -7.39 2.77
CA LEU A 191 16.72 -6.41 2.29
C LEU A 191 17.49 -5.31 1.55
N PRO A 192 17.19 -5.03 0.27
CA PRO A 192 17.88 -3.98 -0.46
C PRO A 192 17.78 -2.61 0.27
N PRO A 193 18.81 -1.75 0.21
CA PRO A 193 18.80 -0.46 0.88
C PRO A 193 17.53 0.36 0.53
N GLY A 194 16.91 0.97 1.55
CA GLY A 194 15.69 1.76 1.39
C GLY A 194 14.41 0.93 1.19
N ARG A 195 14.49 -0.40 1.07
CA ARG A 195 13.32 -1.27 1.01
C ARG A 195 12.84 -1.62 2.41
N THR A 196 11.54 -1.56 2.60
CA THR A 196 10.87 -2.02 3.80
C THR A 196 9.71 -2.90 3.40
N LEU A 197 9.33 -3.80 4.30
CA LEU A 197 8.12 -4.61 4.17
C LEU A 197 6.89 -3.88 4.74
N ASN A 198 6.94 -2.55 4.79
CA ASN A 198 5.79 -1.71 5.05
C ASN A 198 5.24 -1.19 3.72
N PHE A 199 4.08 -1.69 3.32
CA PHE A 199 3.45 -1.33 2.06
C PHE A 199 2.61 -0.04 2.14
N GLY A 200 2.34 0.47 3.36
CA GLY A 200 1.49 1.64 3.56
C GLY A 200 0.17 1.54 2.79
N ASP A 201 -0.29 2.64 2.22
CA ASP A 201 -1.53 2.76 1.46
C ASP A 201 -1.37 2.70 -0.07
N ALA A 202 -0.14 2.80 -0.59
CA ALA A 202 0.12 2.87 -2.03
C ALA A 202 1.28 2.01 -2.56
N SER A 203 2.20 1.52 -1.72
CA SER A 203 3.36 0.74 -2.20
C SER A 203 2.89 -0.58 -2.81
N SER A 204 3.49 -0.94 -3.96
CA SER A 204 3.09 -2.11 -4.73
C SER A 204 3.86 -3.37 -4.36
N ALA A 205 5.19 -3.30 -4.45
CA ALA A 205 6.06 -4.45 -4.27
C ALA A 205 7.36 -4.09 -3.54
N SER A 206 7.83 -5.03 -2.72
CA SER A 206 9.16 -4.98 -2.09
C SER A 206 9.83 -6.34 -2.25
N SER A 207 11.16 -6.35 -2.37
CA SER A 207 11.91 -7.59 -2.49
C SER A 207 12.81 -7.85 -1.30
N LEU A 208 13.10 -9.13 -1.09
CA LEU A 208 14.13 -9.63 -0.19
C LEU A 208 14.91 -10.73 -0.90
N ARG A 209 16.11 -11.01 -0.41
CA ARG A 209 17.03 -11.95 -1.05
C ARG A 209 17.50 -12.96 -0.02
N LEU A 210 17.42 -14.24 -0.39
CA LEU A 210 17.88 -15.35 0.42
C LEU A 210 19.09 -15.99 -0.25
N ARG A 211 20.16 -16.23 0.52
CA ARG A 211 21.37 -16.90 0.04
C ARG A 211 21.72 -18.05 0.98
N ASN A 212 21.92 -19.24 0.42
CA ASN A 212 22.44 -20.39 1.17
C ASN A 212 23.91 -20.18 1.54
N LEU A 213 24.25 -20.45 2.80
CA LEU A 213 25.61 -20.35 3.34
C LEU A 213 26.22 -21.72 3.64
N THR A 214 25.50 -22.80 3.36
CA THR A 214 25.96 -24.18 3.63
C THR A 214 26.53 -24.85 2.37
N ALA A 215 27.37 -25.86 2.55
CA ALA A 215 27.92 -26.66 1.45
C ALA A 215 26.93 -27.70 0.88
N GLN A 216 25.68 -27.73 1.37
CA GLN A 216 24.63 -28.66 0.95
C GLN A 216 23.41 -27.88 0.47
N GLU A 217 22.46 -28.58 -0.15
CA GLU A 217 21.16 -27.97 -0.46
C GLU A 217 20.44 -27.59 0.83
N LEU A 218 19.78 -26.42 0.81
CA LEU A 218 19.04 -25.89 1.94
C LEU A 218 17.64 -25.52 1.48
N VAL A 219 16.62 -26.07 2.15
CA VAL A 219 15.24 -25.61 1.93
C VAL A 219 14.95 -24.51 2.93
N VAL A 220 14.52 -23.36 2.45
CA VAL A 220 14.04 -22.24 3.28
C VAL A 220 12.55 -22.05 3.04
N THR A 221 11.77 -22.04 4.11
CA THR A 221 10.31 -21.89 4.10
C THR A 221 9.92 -20.53 4.66
N LEU A 222 9.12 -19.78 3.89
CA LEU A 222 8.45 -18.55 4.32
C LEU A 222 7.01 -18.87 4.71
N SER A 223 6.56 -18.32 5.83
CA SER A 223 5.17 -18.41 6.31
C SER A 223 4.68 -17.05 6.78
N LEU A 224 3.38 -16.79 6.61
CA LEU A 224 2.70 -15.65 7.19
C LEU A 224 2.11 -16.03 8.54
N VAL A 225 2.56 -15.38 9.60
CA VAL A 225 2.08 -15.62 10.97
C VAL A 225 1.33 -14.38 11.43
N ALA A 226 0.10 -14.56 11.92
CA ALA A 226 -0.69 -13.45 12.44
C ALA A 226 0.07 -12.70 13.55
N SER A 227 0.01 -11.36 13.51
CA SER A 227 0.53 -10.55 14.61
C SER A 227 -0.30 -10.79 15.86
N GLU A 228 0.34 -10.75 17.03
CA GLU A 228 -0.38 -10.57 18.28
C GLU A 228 -1.06 -9.20 18.31
N ALA A 229 -2.06 -9.04 19.18
CA ALA A 229 -2.70 -7.74 19.43
C ALA A 229 -1.64 -6.67 19.80
N PRO A 230 -1.65 -5.46 19.24
CA PRO A 230 -0.67 -4.44 19.58
C PRO A 230 -0.68 -4.05 21.08
N PRO A 231 0.45 -3.55 21.63
CA PRO A 231 0.47 -2.91 22.95
C PRO A 231 -0.52 -1.75 23.06
N LEU A 232 -0.93 -1.39 24.29
CA LEU A 232 -1.83 -0.26 24.53
C LEU A 232 -1.27 1.04 23.92
N GLY A 233 -2.15 1.84 23.30
CA GLY A 233 -1.77 3.09 22.64
C GLY A 233 -1.22 2.92 21.21
N GLN A 234 -1.06 1.68 20.73
CA GLN A 234 -0.72 1.41 19.33
C GLN A 234 -2.00 1.21 18.49
N PRO A 235 -1.98 1.54 17.18
CA PRO A 235 -3.14 1.34 16.29
C PRO A 235 -3.58 -0.13 16.27
N ALA A 236 -4.89 -0.37 16.34
CA ALA A 236 -5.46 -1.71 16.22
C ALA A 236 -5.16 -2.32 14.83
N LEU A 237 -5.13 -3.65 14.77
CA LEU A 237 -4.91 -4.40 13.53
C LEU A 237 -6.22 -5.09 13.12
N LEU A 238 -6.60 -4.98 11.84
CA LEU A 238 -7.71 -5.74 11.28
C LEU A 238 -7.36 -7.21 11.04
N GLY A 239 -6.07 -7.51 10.84
CA GLY A 239 -5.59 -8.87 10.61
C GLY A 239 -4.27 -8.92 9.84
N PRO A 240 -3.86 -10.13 9.38
CA PRO A 240 -2.71 -10.27 8.50
C PRO A 240 -3.02 -9.72 7.10
N PRO A 241 -2.09 -8.97 6.48
CA PRO A 241 -2.28 -8.50 5.11
C PRO A 241 -2.30 -9.69 4.13
N PRO A 242 -3.10 -9.64 3.05
CA PRO A 242 -3.09 -10.66 2.00
C PRO A 242 -1.82 -10.52 1.14
N VAL A 243 -0.74 -11.20 1.55
CA VAL A 243 0.58 -11.11 0.88
C VAL A 243 0.64 -12.07 -0.30
N LEU A 244 1.07 -11.56 -1.45
CA LEU A 244 1.39 -12.34 -2.64
C LEU A 244 2.90 -12.44 -2.84
N ILE A 245 3.35 -13.59 -3.34
CA ILE A 245 4.69 -13.81 -3.88
C ILE A 245 4.60 -13.76 -5.40
N ARG A 246 5.50 -12.99 -6.05
CA ARG A 246 5.61 -12.98 -7.51
C ARG A 246 6.14 -14.32 -8.02
N GLY A 247 5.41 -14.93 -8.94
CA GLY A 247 5.78 -16.19 -9.60
C GLY A 247 6.52 -15.97 -10.93
N GLU A 248 6.44 -16.97 -11.81
CA GLU A 248 7.05 -16.97 -13.13
C GLU A 248 6.44 -15.92 -14.06
N ARG A 249 7.27 -15.41 -14.98
CA ARG A 249 6.86 -14.46 -16.01
C ARG A 249 6.16 -15.19 -17.14
N ASN A 250 4.97 -14.73 -17.51
CA ASN A 250 4.30 -15.14 -18.73
C ASN A 250 4.97 -14.49 -19.94
N LEU A 251 5.46 -15.29 -20.89
CA LEU A 251 6.20 -14.79 -22.06
C LEU A 251 5.28 -14.23 -23.16
N THR A 252 3.97 -14.43 -23.06
CA THR A 252 2.99 -13.94 -24.06
C THR A 252 2.58 -12.50 -23.77
N ASP A 253 2.21 -12.20 -22.52
CA ASP A 253 1.70 -10.89 -22.11
C ASP A 253 2.67 -10.11 -21.20
N LEU A 254 3.82 -10.71 -20.87
CA LEU A 254 4.88 -10.16 -20.04
C LEU A 254 4.50 -9.91 -18.57
N THR A 255 3.33 -10.38 -18.13
CA THR A 255 2.86 -10.31 -16.73
C THR A 255 3.51 -11.39 -15.86
N TYR A 256 3.33 -11.29 -14.55
CA TYR A 256 3.80 -12.30 -13.60
C TYR A 256 2.64 -13.05 -12.96
N SER A 257 2.76 -14.37 -12.90
CA SER A 257 1.93 -15.21 -12.03
C SER A 257 2.19 -14.88 -10.55
N HIS A 258 1.39 -15.44 -9.64
CA HIS A 258 1.54 -15.20 -8.21
C HIS A 258 1.17 -16.41 -7.36
N PHE A 259 1.66 -16.43 -6.12
CA PHE A 259 1.26 -17.36 -5.07
C PHE A 259 0.72 -16.57 -3.89
N ASP A 260 -0.37 -17.03 -3.31
CA ASP A 260 -0.90 -16.49 -2.05
C ASP A 260 -0.14 -17.08 -0.85
N LEU A 261 0.40 -16.21 0.01
CA LEU A 261 1.11 -16.60 1.23
C LEU A 261 0.15 -16.96 2.39
N SER A 262 -1.12 -17.23 2.11
CA SER A 262 -2.03 -17.91 3.04
C SER A 262 -1.56 -19.33 3.39
N THR A 263 -0.68 -19.92 2.58
CA THR A 263 0.04 -21.16 2.87
C THR A 263 1.56 -20.95 2.82
N PRO A 264 2.37 -21.72 3.57
CA PRO A 264 3.82 -21.62 3.51
C PRO A 264 4.37 -21.89 2.11
N HIS A 265 5.41 -21.16 1.72
CA HIS A 265 6.12 -21.34 0.46
C HIS A 265 7.59 -21.62 0.70
N SER A 266 8.19 -22.52 -0.08
CA SER A 266 9.56 -23.00 0.15
C SER A 266 10.42 -22.89 -1.10
N TRP A 267 11.70 -22.58 -0.91
CA TRP A 267 12.73 -22.58 -1.95
C TRP A 267 13.84 -23.56 -1.60
N THR A 268 14.21 -24.42 -2.54
CA THR A 268 15.40 -25.27 -2.44
C THR A 268 16.59 -24.52 -3.03
N LEU A 269 17.48 -24.04 -2.17
CA LEU A 269 18.68 -23.32 -2.56
C LEU A 269 19.84 -24.31 -2.75
N LYS A 270 20.55 -24.19 -3.87
CA LYS A 270 21.74 -24.99 -4.16
C LYS A 270 22.88 -24.69 -3.16
N PRO A 271 23.90 -25.57 -3.03
CA PRO A 271 25.06 -25.33 -2.18
C PRO A 271 25.69 -23.95 -2.41
N ALA A 272 26.20 -23.33 -1.35
CA ALA A 272 26.81 -22.02 -1.37
C ALA A 272 27.88 -21.91 -2.49
N GLY A 273 27.81 -20.82 -3.26
CA GLY A 273 28.73 -20.55 -4.38
C GLY A 273 28.33 -21.21 -5.71
N GLN A 274 27.23 -21.97 -5.76
CA GLN A 274 26.71 -22.55 -7.01
C GLN A 274 25.57 -21.70 -7.60
N PRO A 275 25.32 -21.76 -8.92
CA PRO A 275 24.12 -21.21 -9.53
C PRO A 275 22.85 -21.76 -8.84
N GLY A 276 21.94 -20.88 -8.46
CA GLY A 276 20.72 -21.25 -7.70
C GLY A 276 20.92 -21.35 -6.17
N SER A 277 22.09 -20.98 -5.64
CA SER A 277 22.30 -20.84 -4.18
C SER A 277 21.64 -19.59 -3.59
N GLU A 278 21.03 -18.77 -4.43
CA GLU A 278 20.42 -17.50 -4.06
C GLU A 278 19.15 -17.25 -4.88
N VAL A 279 18.15 -16.62 -4.26
CA VAL A 279 16.88 -16.26 -4.88
C VAL A 279 16.43 -14.87 -4.43
N GLU A 280 15.86 -14.10 -5.37
CA GLU A 280 15.11 -12.89 -5.04
C GLU A 280 13.63 -13.23 -4.91
N ILE A 281 13.05 -12.85 -3.78
CA ILE A 281 11.62 -13.01 -3.49
C ILE A 281 10.99 -11.63 -3.57
N VAL A 282 10.02 -11.47 -4.46
CA VAL A 282 9.25 -10.23 -4.58
C VAL A 282 7.88 -10.44 -3.95
N LEU A 283 7.58 -9.61 -2.97
CA LEU A 283 6.35 -9.62 -2.19
C LEU A 283 5.50 -8.40 -2.56
N GLY A 284 4.19 -8.59 -2.65
CA GLY A 284 3.22 -7.52 -2.79
C GLY A 284 1.99 -7.80 -1.93
N VAL A 285 1.09 -6.83 -1.80
CA VAL A 285 -0.15 -6.99 -1.04
C VAL A 285 -1.34 -6.92 -1.98
N ASN A 286 -2.21 -7.93 -1.94
CA ASN A 286 -3.46 -7.93 -2.70
C ASN A 286 -4.47 -7.00 -2.05
N ARG A 287 -4.44 -5.72 -2.44
CA ARG A 287 -5.27 -4.70 -1.80
C ARG A 287 -6.76 -4.87 -2.05
N ASN A 288 -7.17 -5.63 -3.08
CA ASN A 288 -8.58 -5.90 -3.34
C ASN A 288 -9.24 -6.80 -2.29
N LEU A 289 -8.42 -7.52 -1.51
CA LEU A 289 -8.88 -8.36 -0.41
C LEU A 289 -8.81 -7.63 0.94
N MET A 290 -8.28 -6.41 0.99
CA MET A 290 -8.27 -5.59 2.19
C MET A 290 -9.61 -4.87 2.34
N SER A 291 -10.30 -5.13 3.44
CA SER A 291 -11.53 -4.45 3.83
C SER A 291 -11.26 -3.49 4.99
N GLY A 292 -12.25 -2.67 5.34
CA GLY A 292 -12.12 -1.64 6.38
C GLY A 292 -12.23 -0.23 5.83
N GLN A 293 -12.00 0.74 6.70
CA GLN A 293 -11.97 2.16 6.41
C GLN A 293 -10.57 2.62 6.02
N PRO A 294 -10.44 3.70 5.23
CA PRO A 294 -9.13 4.28 4.94
C PRO A 294 -8.31 4.53 6.21
N GLY A 295 -7.04 4.10 6.20
CA GLY A 295 -6.14 4.18 7.35
C GLY A 295 -6.18 2.96 8.29
N ASP A 296 -7.15 2.06 8.14
CA ASP A 296 -7.15 0.80 8.90
C ASP A 296 -5.91 -0.03 8.54
N ARG A 297 -5.29 -0.63 9.58
CA ARG A 297 -3.99 -1.26 9.47
C ARG A 297 -4.08 -2.79 9.48
N TYR A 298 -3.35 -3.40 8.56
CA TYR A 298 -3.05 -4.82 8.54
C TYR A 298 -1.59 -5.04 8.89
N ALA A 299 -1.29 -6.04 9.71
CA ALA A 299 0.09 -6.42 10.01
C ALA A 299 0.22 -7.91 10.39
N ALA A 300 1.39 -8.46 10.06
CA ALA A 300 1.75 -9.83 10.37
C ALA A 300 3.27 -9.97 10.52
N VAL A 301 3.69 -11.19 10.84
CA VAL A 301 5.09 -11.60 10.89
C VAL A 301 5.37 -12.55 9.73
N LEU A 302 6.29 -12.17 8.87
CA LEU A 302 6.86 -13.08 7.87
C LEU A 302 7.96 -13.91 8.54
N ARG A 303 7.74 -15.22 8.64
CA ARG A 303 8.66 -16.15 9.30
C ARG A 303 9.40 -16.99 8.28
N LEU A 304 10.72 -16.97 8.34
CA LEU A 304 11.62 -17.82 7.57
C LEU A 304 12.22 -18.90 8.48
N THR A 305 12.15 -20.15 8.07
CA THR A 305 12.80 -21.29 8.72
C THR A 305 13.58 -22.12 7.72
N ASP A 306 14.62 -22.82 8.17
CA ASP A 306 15.41 -23.71 7.32
C ASP A 306 15.19 -25.20 7.62
N SER A 307 15.49 -26.06 6.65
CA SER A 307 15.34 -27.51 6.77
C SER A 307 16.30 -28.20 7.74
N LEU A 308 17.35 -27.52 8.21
CA LEU A 308 18.26 -28.05 9.23
C LEU A 308 17.74 -27.76 10.65
N GLY A 309 16.68 -26.96 10.78
CA GLY A 309 16.11 -26.57 12.07
C GLY A 309 17.01 -25.65 12.88
N LEU A 310 17.95 -24.94 12.24
CA LEU A 310 18.96 -24.14 12.95
C LEU A 310 18.52 -22.68 13.18
N THR A 311 17.66 -22.14 12.31
CA THR A 311 17.35 -20.71 12.25
C THR A 311 15.85 -20.46 12.01
N ARG A 312 15.36 -19.43 12.69
CA ARG A 312 14.06 -18.80 12.52
C ARG A 312 14.23 -17.28 12.47
N VAL A 313 14.02 -16.68 11.30
CA VAL A 313 14.02 -15.22 11.14
C VAL A 313 12.58 -14.72 11.06
N ASP A 314 12.25 -13.67 11.81
CA ASP A 314 10.93 -13.04 11.81
C ASP A 314 11.08 -11.61 11.26
N LEU A 315 10.28 -11.24 10.25
CA LEU A 315 10.26 -9.92 9.62
C LEU A 315 8.88 -9.28 9.77
N PRO A 316 8.79 -7.96 9.94
CA PRO A 316 7.51 -7.29 10.01
C PRO A 316 6.93 -7.11 8.60
N VAL A 317 5.64 -7.37 8.41
CA VAL A 317 4.91 -6.94 7.21
C VAL A 317 3.68 -6.15 7.61
N SER A 318 3.44 -5.02 6.94
CA SER A 318 2.22 -4.24 7.16
C SER A 318 1.71 -3.55 5.91
N ALA A 319 0.41 -3.27 5.87
CA ALA A 319 -0.26 -2.48 4.84
C ALA A 319 -1.41 -1.71 5.47
N GLU A 320 -1.85 -0.65 4.82
CA GLU A 320 -2.98 0.17 5.23
C GLU A 320 -4.03 0.21 4.11
N VAL A 321 -5.31 0.23 4.51
CA VAL A 321 -6.43 0.40 3.59
C VAL A 321 -6.33 1.81 2.99
N THR A 322 -6.30 1.88 1.66
CA THR A 322 -6.11 3.15 0.97
C THR A 322 -7.39 3.99 0.98
N SER A 323 -7.23 5.31 0.99
CA SER A 323 -8.33 6.23 0.69
C SER A 323 -8.53 6.35 -0.83
N ARG A 324 -9.79 6.43 -1.27
CA ARG A 324 -10.14 6.79 -2.66
C ARG A 324 -10.50 8.27 -2.83
N ALA A 325 -10.43 9.08 -1.77
CA ALA A 325 -10.82 10.49 -1.79
C ALA A 325 -9.99 11.32 -2.77
N GLY A 326 -10.52 12.42 -3.26
CA GLY A 326 -9.76 13.40 -4.06
C GLY A 326 -10.03 13.34 -5.55
N LEU A 327 -9.08 13.86 -6.32
CA LEU A 327 -9.30 14.23 -7.73
C LEU A 327 -8.80 13.16 -8.68
N TRP A 328 -9.72 12.66 -9.51
CA TRP A 328 -9.49 11.65 -10.53
C TRP A 328 -9.66 12.25 -11.92
N VAL A 329 -8.63 12.18 -12.74
CA VAL A 329 -8.62 12.76 -14.08
C VAL A 329 -8.17 11.73 -15.10
N GLY A 330 -8.85 11.71 -16.23
CA GLY A 330 -8.50 10.86 -17.36
C GLY A 330 -9.49 11.04 -18.49
N ALA A 331 -9.78 9.97 -19.22
CA ALA A 331 -10.70 10.03 -20.34
C ALA A 331 -11.43 8.70 -20.57
N ALA A 332 -12.63 8.80 -21.14
CA ALA A 332 -13.26 7.70 -21.86
C ALA A 332 -12.83 7.74 -23.33
N ALA A 333 -12.36 6.62 -23.86
CA ALA A 333 -12.15 6.42 -25.28
C ALA A 333 -13.40 5.76 -25.87
N VAL A 334 -14.24 6.55 -26.54
CA VAL A 334 -15.48 6.04 -27.15
C VAL A 334 -15.12 5.28 -28.43
N THR A 335 -15.53 4.02 -28.50
CA THR A 335 -15.22 3.10 -29.62
C THR A 335 -16.46 2.68 -30.39
N GLN A 336 -17.65 2.88 -29.83
CA GLN A 336 -18.92 2.46 -30.42
C GLN A 336 -20.00 3.53 -30.32
N VAL A 337 -20.82 3.62 -31.36
CA VAL A 337 -22.01 4.48 -31.41
C VAL A 337 -23.21 3.68 -31.92
N ARG A 338 -24.39 4.00 -31.41
CA ARG A 338 -25.63 3.36 -31.88
C ARG A 338 -25.97 3.84 -33.29
N HIS A 339 -26.23 2.89 -34.19
CA HIS A 339 -26.78 3.21 -35.49
C HIS A 339 -28.21 3.72 -35.37
N TYR A 340 -28.59 4.57 -36.32
CA TYR A 340 -29.99 4.88 -36.60
C TYR A 340 -30.17 4.94 -38.10
N LEU A 341 -30.11 3.77 -38.73
CA LEU A 341 -30.18 3.63 -40.18
C LEU A 341 -31.54 3.03 -40.55
N THR A 342 -32.42 3.86 -41.10
CA THR A 342 -33.70 3.43 -41.63
C THR A 342 -33.48 2.71 -42.95
N GLN A 343 -33.92 1.45 -43.01
CA GLN A 343 -33.99 0.67 -44.23
C GLN A 343 -35.41 0.75 -44.76
N TYR A 344 -35.54 1.22 -46.00
CA TYR A 344 -36.82 1.31 -46.69
C TYR A 344 -37.05 0.04 -47.49
N GLN A 345 -38.29 -0.43 -47.49
CA GLN A 345 -38.72 -1.54 -48.35
C GLN A 345 -38.44 -1.16 -49.80
N ARG A 346 -37.89 -2.09 -50.59
CA ARG A 346 -37.59 -1.89 -52.01
C ARG A 346 -38.49 -2.74 -52.90
N ASP A 347 -38.86 -2.21 -54.06
CA ASP A 347 -39.56 -2.94 -55.12
C ASP A 347 -38.62 -3.84 -55.93
N GLY A 348 -39.16 -4.53 -56.95
CA GLY A 348 -38.39 -5.41 -57.83
C GLY A 348 -37.29 -4.71 -58.64
N ASP A 349 -37.36 -3.38 -58.78
CA ASP A 349 -36.35 -2.55 -59.45
C ASP A 349 -35.36 -1.91 -58.43
N GLY A 350 -35.47 -2.26 -57.15
CA GLY A 350 -34.62 -1.76 -56.07
C GLY A 350 -34.96 -0.34 -55.61
N LYS A 351 -36.10 0.24 -55.99
CA LYS A 351 -36.52 1.59 -55.55
C LYS A 351 -37.32 1.52 -54.24
N PRO A 352 -37.21 2.52 -53.35
CA PRO A 352 -37.98 2.54 -52.11
C PRO A 352 -39.50 2.61 -52.39
N VAL A 353 -40.27 1.74 -51.75
CA VAL A 353 -41.73 1.66 -51.92
C VAL A 353 -42.42 2.83 -51.23
N LEU A 354 -43.33 3.52 -51.92
CA LEU A 354 -44.16 4.57 -51.35
C LEU A 354 -45.46 3.98 -50.76
N GLY A 355 -45.81 4.37 -49.55
CA GLY A 355 -47.09 4.05 -48.92
C GLY A 355 -48.23 4.92 -49.46
N THR A 356 -49.47 4.53 -49.14
CA THR A 356 -50.71 5.25 -49.53
C THR A 356 -50.81 6.66 -48.93
N ASN A 357 -50.00 6.96 -47.92
CA ASN A 357 -49.86 8.27 -47.29
C ASN A 357 -48.74 9.13 -47.92
N GLY A 358 -48.12 8.68 -49.01
CA GLY A 358 -47.02 9.38 -49.67
C GLY A 358 -45.66 9.26 -48.99
N GLN A 359 -45.52 8.49 -47.90
CA GLN A 359 -44.25 8.27 -47.22
C GLN A 359 -43.61 6.94 -47.63
N TYR A 360 -42.28 6.86 -47.66
CA TYR A 360 -41.60 5.61 -47.93
C TYR A 360 -41.88 4.57 -46.84
N GLN A 361 -42.17 3.34 -47.25
CA GLN A 361 -42.39 2.23 -46.33
C GLN A 361 -41.07 1.81 -45.69
N ILE A 362 -41.04 1.81 -44.36
CA ILE A 362 -39.88 1.40 -43.57
C ILE A 362 -39.93 -0.12 -43.40
N GLU A 363 -38.89 -0.80 -43.87
CA GLU A 363 -38.70 -2.23 -43.67
C GLU A 363 -38.12 -2.51 -42.28
N SER A 364 -37.08 -1.77 -41.91
CA SER A 364 -36.45 -1.91 -40.59
C SER A 364 -35.70 -0.65 -40.17
N VAL A 365 -35.35 -0.56 -38.88
CA VAL A 365 -34.41 0.44 -38.38
C VAL A 365 -33.27 -0.28 -37.67
N LYS A 366 -32.07 -0.17 -38.23
CA LYS A 366 -30.86 -0.74 -37.64
C LYS A 366 -30.42 0.14 -36.47
N ASN A 367 -30.43 -0.45 -35.28
CA ASN A 367 -30.25 0.20 -33.98
C ASN A 367 -29.16 -0.46 -33.10
N ASP A 368 -28.33 -1.31 -33.68
CA ASP A 368 -27.17 -1.94 -33.05
C ASP A 368 -26.02 -0.93 -32.85
N LEU A 369 -25.04 -1.31 -32.04
CA LEU A 369 -23.81 -0.55 -31.86
C LEU A 369 -22.83 -0.87 -32.99
N GLY A 370 -22.31 0.16 -33.65
CA GLY A 370 -21.23 0.07 -34.63
C GLY A 370 -19.94 0.69 -34.12
N ASN A 371 -18.80 0.17 -34.59
CA ASN A 371 -17.50 0.76 -34.29
C ASN A 371 -17.35 2.10 -35.01
N VAL A 372 -16.71 3.06 -34.34
CA VAL A 372 -16.28 4.30 -34.99
C VAL A 372 -14.97 4.09 -35.75
N GLY A 373 -14.74 4.87 -36.80
CA GLY A 373 -13.50 4.77 -37.59
C GLY A 373 -12.22 5.12 -36.82
N ARG A 374 -12.35 5.90 -35.73
CA ARG A 374 -11.27 6.18 -34.77
C ARG A 374 -11.87 6.46 -33.39
N PRO A 375 -11.35 5.85 -32.31
CA PRO A 375 -11.80 6.17 -30.97
C PRO A 375 -11.60 7.66 -30.65
N TYR A 376 -12.60 8.30 -30.07
CA TYR A 376 -12.50 9.72 -29.67
C TYR A 376 -12.55 9.87 -28.14
N PRO A 377 -11.66 10.70 -27.56
CA PRO A 377 -11.57 10.84 -26.12
C PRO A 377 -12.58 11.86 -25.56
N LEU A 378 -13.22 11.51 -24.45
CA LEU A 378 -14.02 12.40 -23.61
C LEU A 378 -13.32 12.54 -22.26
N ARG A 379 -12.81 13.73 -21.92
CA ARG A 379 -12.12 13.94 -20.65
C ARG A 379 -13.10 13.81 -19.49
N LEU A 380 -12.75 12.97 -18.53
CA LEU A 380 -13.48 12.78 -17.29
C LEU A 380 -12.70 13.43 -16.14
N ILE A 381 -13.39 14.21 -15.33
CA ILE A 381 -12.87 14.82 -14.10
C ILE A 381 -13.85 14.43 -13.00
N LEU A 382 -13.44 13.54 -12.11
CA LEU A 382 -14.25 13.12 -10.97
C LEU A 382 -13.60 13.52 -9.65
N HIS A 383 -14.43 13.85 -8.67
CA HIS A 383 -13.99 14.03 -7.29
C HIS A 383 -14.76 13.09 -6.38
N THR A 384 -14.07 12.55 -5.37
CA THR A 384 -14.64 11.69 -4.34
C THR A 384 -14.33 12.27 -2.96
N GLY A 385 -15.30 12.26 -2.05
CA GLY A 385 -15.14 12.76 -0.69
C GLY A 385 -14.25 11.87 0.20
N ALA A 386 -14.06 12.30 1.46
CA ALA A 386 -13.23 11.59 2.44
C ALA A 386 -13.73 10.17 2.75
N ASP A 387 -15.04 9.94 2.67
CA ASP A 387 -15.68 8.65 2.82
C ASP A 387 -15.42 7.70 1.63
N GLY A 388 -14.82 8.20 0.54
CA GLY A 388 -14.66 7.48 -0.71
C GLY A 388 -15.99 7.06 -1.36
N GLY A 389 -17.07 7.78 -0.99
CA GLY A 389 -18.45 7.48 -1.34
C GLY A 389 -18.80 7.88 -2.77
N GLU A 390 -19.92 8.59 -2.93
CA GLU A 390 -20.43 8.98 -4.25
C GLU A 390 -19.45 9.90 -5.00
N ALA A 391 -19.13 9.53 -6.23
CA ALA A 391 -18.27 10.33 -7.10
C ALA A 391 -19.06 11.47 -7.75
N GLN A 392 -18.47 12.65 -7.85
CA GLN A 392 -19.04 13.82 -8.52
C GLN A 392 -18.30 14.09 -9.83
N LEU A 393 -19.04 14.32 -10.92
CA LEU A 393 -18.45 14.74 -12.21
C LEU A 393 -18.28 16.26 -12.23
N LEU A 394 -17.14 16.71 -12.71
CA LEU A 394 -16.77 18.12 -12.77
C LEU A 394 -16.63 18.60 -14.20
N GLN A 395 -17.24 19.75 -14.49
CA GLN A 395 -16.99 20.48 -15.75
C GLN A 395 -15.55 21.00 -15.78
N ARG A 396 -15.10 21.54 -14.64
CA ARG A 396 -13.76 22.08 -14.44
C ARG A 396 -13.40 22.06 -12.96
N VAL A 397 -12.10 22.10 -12.69
CA VAL A 397 -11.53 22.25 -11.36
C VAL A 397 -10.25 23.08 -11.44
N TYR A 398 -9.99 23.85 -10.41
CA TYR A 398 -8.72 24.55 -10.19
C TYR A 398 -8.01 23.90 -9.01
N VAL A 399 -6.71 23.69 -9.17
CA VAL A 399 -5.82 23.21 -8.11
C VAL A 399 -4.80 24.31 -7.85
N GLY A 400 -4.70 24.80 -6.62
CA GLY A 400 -3.75 25.86 -6.31
C GLY A 400 -3.85 26.36 -4.86
N PRO A 401 -3.01 27.33 -4.49
CA PRO A 401 -3.02 27.94 -3.17
C PRO A 401 -4.33 28.68 -2.88
N LYS A 402 -4.86 28.50 -1.67
CA LYS A 402 -5.98 29.23 -1.09
C LYS A 402 -5.47 30.36 -0.20
N SER A 403 -6.36 31.28 0.17
CA SER A 403 -6.02 32.43 1.05
C SER A 403 -5.54 32.01 2.45
N ASP A 404 -5.84 30.78 2.88
CA ASP A 404 -5.37 30.17 4.13
C ASP A 404 -3.97 29.53 4.01
N GLN A 405 -3.27 29.76 2.89
CA GLN A 405 -1.96 29.19 2.55
C GLN A 405 -1.95 27.67 2.35
N THR A 406 -3.11 27.01 2.28
CA THR A 406 -3.22 25.60 1.90
C THR A 406 -3.34 25.45 0.38
N VAL A 407 -3.02 24.27 -0.16
CA VAL A 407 -3.38 23.92 -1.55
C VAL A 407 -4.76 23.27 -1.53
N GLY A 408 -5.67 23.76 -2.37
CA GLY A 408 -7.05 23.28 -2.42
C GLY A 408 -7.53 22.91 -3.83
N LEU A 409 -8.65 22.20 -3.86
CA LEU A 409 -9.45 21.93 -5.07
C LEU A 409 -10.68 22.82 -5.04
N VAL A 410 -10.87 23.64 -6.09
CA VAL A 410 -12.00 24.58 -6.16
C VAL A 410 -12.66 24.59 -7.54
N THR A 411 -13.96 24.86 -7.64
CA THR A 411 -14.67 24.90 -8.94
C THR A 411 -14.63 26.27 -9.63
N ARG A 412 -14.22 27.31 -8.90
CA ARG A 412 -14.14 28.71 -9.35
C ARG A 412 -12.77 29.30 -8.97
N GLU A 413 -12.14 30.01 -9.90
CA GLU A 413 -10.79 30.58 -9.72
C GLU A 413 -10.74 31.58 -8.56
N GLU A 414 -11.81 32.35 -8.37
CA GLU A 414 -11.96 33.35 -7.29
C GLU A 414 -11.88 32.76 -5.87
N LEU A 415 -11.94 31.43 -5.73
CA LEU A 415 -11.78 30.74 -4.45
C LEU A 415 -10.31 30.41 -4.12
N LEU A 416 -9.40 30.68 -5.05
CA LEU A 416 -7.95 30.62 -4.82
C LEU A 416 -7.43 31.97 -4.31
N ASP A 417 -6.19 31.97 -3.81
CA ASP A 417 -5.49 33.20 -3.48
C ASP A 417 -5.20 34.02 -4.76
N PRO A 418 -5.78 35.23 -4.92
CA PRO A 418 -5.56 36.06 -6.11
C PRO A 418 -4.10 36.46 -6.30
N ALA A 419 -3.28 36.51 -5.24
CA ALA A 419 -1.86 36.83 -5.32
C ALA A 419 -1.00 35.63 -5.79
N GLN A 420 -1.56 34.42 -5.82
CA GLN A 420 -0.83 33.17 -6.09
C GLN A 420 -1.36 32.40 -7.31
N LEU A 421 -2.19 33.03 -8.16
CA LEU A 421 -2.79 32.37 -9.33
C LEU A 421 -1.75 31.83 -10.34
N ALA A 422 -0.53 32.36 -10.37
CA ALA A 422 0.57 31.83 -11.19
C ALA A 422 0.92 30.36 -10.86
N TYR A 423 0.66 29.93 -9.62
CA TYR A 423 0.90 28.56 -9.16
C TYR A 423 -0.33 27.64 -9.32
N ALA A 424 -1.47 28.19 -9.75
CA ALA A 424 -2.68 27.42 -9.95
C ALA A 424 -2.69 26.69 -11.30
N ARG A 425 -3.47 25.61 -11.38
CA ARG A 425 -3.72 24.86 -12.62
C ARG A 425 -5.21 24.65 -12.79
N ARG A 426 -5.72 24.91 -14.00
CA ARG A 426 -7.11 24.62 -14.39
C ARG A 426 -7.16 23.34 -15.22
N ILE A 427 -8.07 22.45 -14.86
CA ILE A 427 -8.42 21.26 -15.64
C ILE A 427 -9.88 21.42 -16.07
N SER A 428 -10.20 21.17 -17.33
CA SER A 428 -11.56 21.36 -17.87
C SER A 428 -11.92 20.28 -18.87
N ALA A 429 -13.18 19.86 -18.86
CA ALA A 429 -13.78 18.91 -19.80
C ALA A 429 -14.65 19.69 -20.80
N VAL A 430 -14.21 19.75 -22.06
CA VAL A 430 -14.81 20.61 -23.10
C VAL A 430 -16.12 20.06 -23.69
N HIS A 431 -16.37 18.76 -23.51
CA HIS A 431 -17.58 18.11 -24.03
C HIS A 431 -18.76 18.21 -23.05
N LEU A 432 -18.56 18.73 -21.85
CA LEU A 432 -19.61 18.96 -20.86
C LEU A 432 -20.14 20.40 -21.00
N PRO A 433 -21.43 20.66 -20.70
CA PRO A 433 -22.02 21.99 -20.85
C PRO A 433 -21.27 23.03 -20.01
N TRP A 434 -21.09 24.22 -20.57
CA TRP A 434 -20.38 25.29 -19.89
C TRP A 434 -21.27 26.10 -18.96
N SER A 435 -20.80 26.32 -17.72
CA SER A 435 -21.39 27.28 -16.79
C SER A 435 -20.34 28.21 -16.20
N ALA A 436 -20.70 29.49 -16.00
CA ALA A 436 -19.89 30.44 -15.26
C ALA A 436 -19.76 30.04 -13.77
N ASN A 437 -20.81 29.43 -13.22
CA ASN A 437 -20.92 28.95 -11.84
C ASN A 437 -21.12 27.43 -11.84
N PRO A 438 -20.07 26.65 -12.13
CA PRO A 438 -20.18 25.20 -12.26
C PRO A 438 -20.50 24.57 -10.91
N VAL A 439 -21.63 23.87 -10.87
CA VAL A 439 -22.00 22.95 -9.79
C VAL A 439 -21.58 21.55 -10.23
N PRO A 440 -20.85 20.78 -9.39
CA PRO A 440 -20.57 19.37 -9.67
C PRO A 440 -21.84 18.58 -9.93
N TRP A 441 -21.85 17.72 -10.93
CA TRP A 441 -22.95 16.78 -11.11
C TRP A 441 -22.78 15.63 -10.12
N ALA A 442 -23.73 15.49 -9.21
CA ALA A 442 -23.77 14.37 -8.29
C ALA A 442 -23.90 13.06 -9.06
N GLY A 443 -22.98 12.14 -8.81
CA GLY A 443 -23.11 10.77 -9.26
C GLY A 443 -23.68 9.88 -8.15
N THR A 444 -24.20 8.73 -8.53
CA THR A 444 -24.56 7.65 -7.61
C THR A 444 -23.53 6.53 -7.73
N GLY A 445 -23.07 6.01 -6.60
CA GLY A 445 -22.11 4.92 -6.55
C GLY A 445 -20.65 5.36 -6.42
N ALA A 446 -19.83 4.45 -5.90
CA ALA A 446 -18.43 4.70 -5.59
C ALA A 446 -17.54 4.33 -6.77
N LEU A 447 -16.47 5.10 -6.98
CA LEU A 447 -15.48 4.82 -8.03
C LEU A 447 -14.60 3.62 -7.63
N ARG A 448 -15.16 2.40 -7.68
CA ARG A 448 -14.51 1.13 -7.35
C ARG A 448 -15.12 -0.07 -8.07
N ALA A 449 -14.33 -1.13 -8.24
CA ALA A 449 -14.81 -2.38 -8.80
C ALA A 449 -16.03 -2.90 -8.01
N GLY A 450 -17.00 -3.48 -8.73
CA GLY A 450 -18.26 -3.96 -8.15
C GLY A 450 -19.32 -2.88 -7.89
N SER A 451 -19.06 -1.62 -8.23
CA SER A 451 -20.03 -0.51 -8.19
C SER A 451 -19.99 0.24 -9.51
N ASN A 452 -21.14 0.67 -10.01
CA ASN A 452 -21.19 1.61 -11.13
C ASN A 452 -21.24 3.03 -10.58
N VAL A 453 -20.57 3.96 -11.27
CA VAL A 453 -20.80 5.39 -11.09
C VAL A 453 -21.73 5.85 -12.19
N THR A 454 -22.92 6.33 -11.82
CA THR A 454 -23.89 6.90 -12.77
C THR A 454 -24.05 8.38 -12.51
N VAL A 455 -23.92 9.21 -13.54
CA VAL A 455 -24.07 10.67 -13.46
C VAL A 455 -25.07 11.13 -14.52
N VAL A 456 -25.98 12.02 -14.14
CA VAL A 456 -26.94 12.63 -15.07
C VAL A 456 -26.57 14.09 -15.29
N VAL A 457 -26.30 14.45 -16.55
CA VAL A 457 -26.07 15.81 -17.00
C VAL A 457 -27.30 16.26 -17.80
N ASN A 458 -28.08 17.16 -17.22
CA ASN A 458 -29.23 17.77 -17.87
C ASN A 458 -28.86 19.14 -18.44
N LEU A 459 -29.44 19.46 -19.59
CA LEU A 459 -29.31 20.73 -20.26
C LEU A 459 -30.68 21.11 -20.83
N SER A 460 -31.22 22.24 -20.39
CA SER A 460 -32.50 22.76 -20.89
C SER A 460 -32.37 23.17 -22.35
N TYR A 461 -33.47 23.12 -23.10
CA TYR A 461 -33.53 23.58 -24.49
C TYR A 461 -33.11 25.05 -24.67
N ASP A 462 -33.24 25.87 -23.63
CA ASP A 462 -32.94 27.30 -23.61
C ASP A 462 -31.63 27.65 -22.86
N ASP A 463 -30.85 26.65 -22.47
CA ASP A 463 -29.55 26.86 -21.86
C ASP A 463 -28.53 27.40 -22.89
N PRO A 464 -27.73 28.43 -22.58
CA PRO A 464 -26.74 29.01 -23.51
C PRO A 464 -25.66 28.01 -23.98
N ALA A 465 -25.42 26.92 -23.24
CA ALA A 465 -24.50 25.86 -23.65
C ALA A 465 -25.16 24.75 -24.49
N ASN A 466 -26.46 24.88 -24.81
CA ASN A 466 -27.18 23.90 -25.61
C ASN A 466 -26.64 23.87 -27.06
N PRO A 467 -26.22 22.70 -27.57
CA PRO A 467 -25.60 22.62 -28.91
C PRO A 467 -26.57 22.91 -30.06
N PHE A 468 -27.89 22.96 -29.81
CA PHE A 468 -28.90 23.34 -30.80
C PHE A 468 -29.23 24.84 -30.77
N LEU A 469 -28.79 25.56 -29.74
CA LEU A 469 -29.06 26.98 -29.56
C LEU A 469 -27.94 27.81 -30.19
N HIS A 470 -28.30 28.63 -31.18
CA HIS A 470 -27.40 29.59 -31.81
C HIS A 470 -27.85 31.01 -31.43
N THR A 471 -27.39 31.50 -30.28
CA THR A 471 -27.81 32.77 -29.66
C THR A 471 -27.74 34.02 -30.55
N TYR A 472 -26.94 33.96 -31.63
CA TYR A 472 -26.73 35.08 -32.55
C TYR A 472 -27.27 34.82 -33.97
N HIS A 473 -28.04 33.74 -34.16
CA HIS A 473 -28.64 33.40 -35.45
C HIS A 473 -30.18 33.33 -35.33
N PRO A 474 -30.94 34.18 -36.05
CA PRO A 474 -32.40 34.30 -35.94
C PRO A 474 -33.21 33.01 -36.03
N ASP A 475 -32.75 32.03 -36.81
CA ASP A 475 -33.52 30.80 -37.06
C ASP A 475 -33.33 29.71 -35.99
N HIS A 476 -32.52 29.97 -34.94
CA HIS A 476 -32.14 28.99 -33.92
C HIS A 476 -31.79 29.62 -32.55
N ASP A 477 -32.39 30.76 -32.20
CA ASP A 477 -32.16 31.46 -30.93
C ASP A 477 -33.25 31.21 -29.86
N ASN A 478 -34.20 30.32 -30.18
CA ASN A 478 -35.44 30.06 -29.48
C ASN A 478 -36.35 31.29 -29.34
N LEU A 479 -36.29 32.26 -30.25
CA LEU A 479 -37.20 33.40 -30.28
C LEU A 479 -38.12 33.32 -31.50
N ASN A 480 -39.32 33.89 -31.38
CA ASN A 480 -40.20 34.04 -32.53
C ASN A 480 -39.61 35.06 -33.52
N ALA A 481 -40.20 35.14 -34.72
CA ALA A 481 -39.73 36.03 -35.80
C ALA A 481 -39.70 37.53 -35.43
N THR A 482 -40.41 37.95 -34.37
CA THR A 482 -40.44 39.31 -33.84
C THR A 482 -39.49 39.55 -32.68
N PHE A 483 -38.78 38.52 -32.20
CA PHE A 483 -37.84 38.54 -31.08
C PHE A 483 -38.43 39.03 -29.75
N ASP A 484 -39.76 38.98 -29.59
CA ASP A 484 -40.48 39.43 -28.40
C ASP A 484 -41.01 38.27 -27.54
N GLN A 485 -40.95 37.04 -28.04
CA GLN A 485 -41.38 35.86 -27.30
C GLN A 485 -40.43 34.68 -27.50
N ARG A 486 -40.14 33.97 -26.41
CA ARG A 486 -39.41 32.69 -26.45
C ARG A 486 -40.29 31.56 -26.95
N LEU A 487 -39.78 30.78 -27.89
CA LEU A 487 -40.41 29.57 -28.41
C LEU A 487 -40.36 28.43 -27.39
N GLY A 488 -41.30 27.49 -27.54
CA GLY A 488 -41.35 26.29 -26.71
C GLY A 488 -40.26 25.28 -27.08
N ARG A 489 -39.95 24.37 -26.14
CA ARG A 489 -39.06 23.24 -26.38
C ARG A 489 -39.45 22.45 -27.63
N GLY A 490 -38.45 22.14 -28.45
CA GLY A 490 -38.56 21.31 -29.63
C GLY A 490 -39.12 22.02 -30.86
N GLU A 491 -39.34 23.34 -30.80
CA GLU A 491 -39.53 24.16 -31.98
C GLU A 491 -38.19 24.40 -32.68
N GLU A 492 -37.17 24.88 -31.96
CA GLU A 492 -35.80 25.05 -32.49
C GLU A 492 -34.75 24.21 -31.75
N SER A 493 -34.81 24.18 -30.41
CA SER A 493 -33.86 23.45 -29.56
C SER A 493 -34.52 22.36 -28.74
N TYR A 494 -33.74 21.35 -28.33
CA TYR A 494 -34.20 20.20 -27.53
C TYR A 494 -33.64 20.25 -26.11
N ASP A 495 -34.38 19.72 -25.13
CA ASP A 495 -33.76 19.36 -23.86
C ASP A 495 -32.79 18.20 -24.12
N VAL A 496 -31.59 18.28 -23.55
CA VAL A 496 -30.57 17.23 -23.64
C VAL A 496 -30.36 16.63 -22.26
N ARG A 497 -30.52 15.31 -22.17
CA ARG A 497 -30.22 14.53 -20.96
C ARG A 497 -29.17 13.48 -21.28
N ARG A 498 -28.03 13.55 -20.61
CA ARG A 498 -26.91 12.61 -20.76
C ARG A 498 -26.80 11.77 -19.50
N GLU A 499 -26.98 10.46 -19.61
CA GLU A 499 -26.76 9.50 -18.54
C GLU A 499 -25.42 8.82 -18.79
N ILE A 500 -24.42 9.18 -18.01
CA ILE A 500 -23.06 8.64 -18.10
C ILE A 500 -22.91 7.55 -17.04
N THR A 501 -22.47 6.37 -17.46
CA THR A 501 -22.19 5.24 -16.59
C THR A 501 -20.73 4.82 -16.75
N LEU A 502 -20.01 4.79 -15.63
CA LEU A 502 -18.68 4.21 -15.51
C LEU A 502 -18.80 2.89 -14.75
N THR A 503 -18.26 1.82 -15.33
CA THR A 503 -18.18 0.50 -14.71
C THR A 503 -16.71 0.14 -14.48
N PRO A 504 -16.11 0.51 -13.33
CA PRO A 504 -14.75 0.11 -12.98
C PRO A 504 -14.58 -1.40 -13.02
N ARG A 505 -13.51 -1.86 -13.68
CA ARG A 505 -13.17 -3.28 -13.76
C ARG A 505 -12.38 -3.70 -12.52
N ALA A 506 -12.55 -4.96 -12.13
CA ALA A 506 -11.64 -5.59 -11.19
C ALA A 506 -10.24 -5.70 -11.85
N PRO A 507 -9.16 -5.65 -11.05
CA PRO A 507 -7.83 -5.89 -11.57
C PRO A 507 -7.72 -7.29 -12.17
N ALA A 508 -6.85 -7.43 -13.17
CA ALA A 508 -6.54 -8.73 -13.75
C ALA A 508 -5.87 -9.66 -12.71
N ASN A 509 -5.97 -10.97 -12.93
CA ASN A 509 -5.48 -11.99 -12.01
C ASN A 509 -3.97 -12.27 -12.20
N ASP A 510 -3.16 -11.22 -12.11
CA ASP A 510 -1.70 -11.26 -12.19
C ASP A 510 -1.08 -10.47 -11.04
N PHE A 511 0.20 -10.74 -10.73
CA PHE A 511 0.88 -10.10 -9.59
C PHE A 511 0.87 -8.58 -9.69
N ASP A 512 1.13 -8.01 -10.87
CA ASP A 512 1.28 -6.57 -11.04
C ASP A 512 -0.06 -5.86 -10.91
N SER A 513 -1.15 -6.43 -11.43
CA SER A 513 -2.50 -5.89 -11.33
C SER A 513 -3.07 -5.98 -9.91
N LEU A 514 -2.82 -7.08 -9.19
CA LEU A 514 -3.33 -7.28 -7.83
C LEU A 514 -2.57 -6.48 -6.77
N THR A 515 -1.30 -6.17 -7.02
CA THR A 515 -0.44 -5.45 -6.08
C THR A 515 -0.27 -3.97 -6.42
N ARG A 516 -0.80 -3.51 -7.56
CA ARG A 516 -0.72 -2.09 -7.96
C ARG A 516 -1.34 -1.18 -6.90
N GLY A 517 -0.70 -0.04 -6.65
CA GLY A 517 -1.32 1.05 -5.89
C GLY A 517 -2.61 1.54 -6.57
N HIS A 518 -3.55 2.04 -5.80
CA HIS A 518 -4.90 2.42 -6.29
C HIS A 518 -4.95 3.76 -7.04
N ASN A 519 -3.85 4.23 -7.61
CA ASN A 519 -3.84 5.55 -8.27
C ASN A 519 -4.41 5.51 -9.67
N THR A 520 -4.73 4.34 -10.23
CA THR A 520 -5.33 4.19 -11.55
C THR A 520 -6.56 3.31 -11.48
N ILE A 521 -7.63 3.71 -12.16
CA ILE A 521 -8.86 2.95 -12.32
C ILE A 521 -9.19 2.88 -13.80
N THR A 522 -9.44 1.68 -14.30
CA THR A 522 -9.90 1.44 -15.66
C THR A 522 -11.27 0.76 -15.64
N GLY A 523 -12.02 0.91 -16.72
CA GLY A 523 -13.33 0.27 -16.81
C GLY A 523 -14.04 0.51 -18.13
N ASP A 524 -15.31 0.15 -18.14
CA ASP A 524 -16.21 0.36 -19.27
C ASP A 524 -16.93 1.70 -19.15
N TYR A 525 -17.04 2.41 -20.28
CA TYR A 525 -17.80 3.64 -20.41
C TYR A 525 -19.05 3.36 -21.22
N ALA A 526 -20.19 3.83 -20.73
CA ALA A 526 -21.42 3.89 -21.50
C ALA A 526 -22.10 5.24 -21.27
N GLU A 527 -22.73 5.77 -22.31
CA GLU A 527 -23.51 6.99 -22.19
C GLU A 527 -24.76 6.92 -23.07
N ILE A 528 -25.90 7.28 -22.46
CA ILE A 528 -27.18 7.43 -23.15
C ILE A 528 -27.51 8.91 -23.23
N ILE A 529 -27.70 9.42 -24.45
CA ILE A 529 -28.07 10.81 -24.73
C ILE A 529 -29.53 10.80 -25.19
N THR A 530 -30.40 11.42 -24.41
CA THR A 530 -31.82 11.60 -24.72
C THR A 530 -32.09 13.04 -25.13
N LEU A 531 -32.61 13.23 -26.34
CA LEU A 531 -33.17 14.50 -26.80
C LEU A 531 -34.67 14.49 -26.57
N THR A 532 -35.22 15.52 -25.92
CA THR A 532 -36.67 15.68 -25.73
C THR A 532 -37.16 16.93 -26.44
N GLY A 533 -38.11 16.73 -27.37
CA GLY A 533 -38.72 17.80 -28.16
C GLY A 533 -40.11 18.19 -27.68
N ARG A 534 -40.91 18.69 -28.61
CA ARG A 534 -42.29 19.11 -28.34
C ARG A 534 -43.22 17.93 -28.15
N THR A 535 -44.33 18.17 -27.46
CA THR A 535 -45.47 17.24 -27.43
C THR A 535 -46.34 17.52 -28.64
N LYS A 536 -46.37 16.58 -29.61
CA LYS A 536 -47.20 16.71 -30.80
C LYS A 536 -48.69 16.69 -30.44
N PRO A 537 -49.56 17.40 -31.19
CA PRO A 537 -51.01 17.32 -31.01
C PRO A 537 -51.50 15.87 -30.97
N GLY A 538 -52.33 15.54 -29.98
CA GLY A 538 -52.87 14.18 -29.80
C GLY A 538 -51.91 13.17 -29.18
N LYS A 539 -50.71 13.57 -28.74
CA LYS A 539 -49.78 12.73 -27.96
C LYS A 539 -49.77 13.15 -26.49
N SER A 540 -49.70 12.17 -25.59
CA SER A 540 -49.63 12.39 -24.13
C SER A 540 -48.22 12.64 -23.61
N GLN A 541 -47.19 12.43 -24.44
CA GLN A 541 -45.78 12.55 -24.08
C GLN A 541 -45.02 13.32 -25.16
N PRO A 542 -43.95 14.06 -24.80
CA PRO A 542 -43.10 14.72 -25.77
C PRO A 542 -42.37 13.71 -26.66
N ASP A 543 -42.05 14.13 -27.88
CA ASP A 543 -41.17 13.35 -28.75
C ASP A 543 -39.80 13.18 -28.08
N ARG A 544 -39.28 11.95 -28.07
CA ARG A 544 -37.97 11.62 -27.51
C ARG A 544 -37.15 10.81 -28.50
N ARG A 545 -35.85 11.04 -28.51
CA ARG A 545 -34.89 10.24 -29.25
C ARG A 545 -33.68 9.93 -28.39
N THR A 546 -33.23 8.67 -28.41
CA THR A 546 -32.10 8.21 -27.61
C THR A 546 -30.94 7.75 -28.49
N PHE A 547 -29.75 8.15 -28.12
CA PHE A 547 -28.49 7.72 -28.69
C PHE A 547 -27.66 7.06 -27.61
N GLU A 548 -26.87 6.07 -27.99
CA GLU A 548 -25.99 5.36 -27.06
C GLU A 548 -24.58 5.34 -27.63
N VAL A 549 -23.61 5.57 -26.75
CA VAL A 549 -22.19 5.43 -27.06
C VAL A 549 -21.51 4.58 -26.00
N ARG A 550 -20.49 3.81 -26.41
CA ARG A 550 -19.73 2.94 -25.51
C ARG A 550 -18.23 3.00 -25.78
N GLY A 551 -17.45 2.63 -24.77
CA GLY A 551 -16.00 2.59 -24.83
C GLY A 551 -15.38 2.06 -23.55
N THR A 552 -14.13 2.41 -23.33
CA THR A 552 -13.43 2.17 -22.06
C THR A 552 -12.98 3.49 -21.47
N PHE A 553 -12.75 3.53 -20.16
CA PHE A 553 -12.14 4.69 -19.50
C PHE A 553 -10.90 4.29 -18.73
N GLU A 554 -10.03 5.28 -18.53
CA GLU A 554 -8.91 5.24 -17.60
C GLU A 554 -8.88 6.57 -16.84
N LEU A 555 -8.74 6.48 -15.52
CA LEU A 555 -8.64 7.61 -14.60
C LEU A 555 -7.40 7.43 -13.73
N THR A 556 -6.67 8.52 -13.52
CA THR A 556 -5.57 8.57 -12.55
C THR A 556 -5.93 9.54 -11.43
N ARG A 557 -5.67 9.15 -10.19
CA ARG A 557 -5.77 10.04 -9.03
C ARG A 557 -4.58 10.98 -9.03
N ILE A 558 -4.84 12.26 -9.21
CA ILE A 558 -3.80 13.30 -9.29
C ILE A 558 -3.73 14.18 -8.04
N SER A 559 -4.69 14.02 -7.11
CA SER A 559 -4.69 14.67 -5.80
C SER A 559 -5.46 13.81 -4.79
N ASP A 560 -4.98 13.79 -3.56
CA ASP A 560 -5.60 13.13 -2.40
C ASP A 560 -6.50 14.05 -1.57
N ILE A 561 -6.58 15.34 -1.92
CA ILE A 561 -7.39 16.36 -1.23
C ILE A 561 -8.87 15.97 -1.26
N ALA A 562 -9.40 15.56 -0.11
CA ALA A 562 -10.76 15.07 0.03
C ALA A 562 -11.83 16.18 -0.06
N GLU A 563 -11.45 17.45 0.14
CA GLU A 563 -12.37 18.59 0.11
C GLU A 563 -12.40 19.24 -1.28
N LEU A 564 -13.61 19.54 -1.77
CA LEU A 564 -13.84 20.34 -2.97
C LEU A 564 -14.66 21.58 -2.60
N SER A 565 -14.07 22.77 -2.71
CA SER A 565 -14.80 24.02 -2.42
C SER A 565 -15.53 24.51 -3.67
N THR A 566 -16.85 24.68 -3.55
CA THR A 566 -17.72 25.10 -4.66
C THR A 566 -18.26 26.53 -4.53
N LYS A 567 -18.19 27.09 -3.32
CA LYS A 567 -18.72 28.40 -2.98
C LYS A 567 -17.80 29.17 -2.07
#